data_AF-A0A6V8Q7W9-F1
#
_entry.id   AF-A0A6V8Q7W9-F1
#
_cell.length_a   1.000
_cell.length_b   1.000
_cell.length_c   1.000
_cell.angle_alpha   90.00
_cell.angle_beta   90.00
_cell.angle_gamma   90.00
#
_symmetry.space_group_name_H-M   'P 1'
#
loop_
_entity.id
_entity.type
_entity.pdbx_description
1 polymer ?
#
loop_
_entity_poly.entity_id
_entity_poly.type
_entity_poly.pdbx_seq_one_letter_code
_entity_poly.pdbx_strand_id
1 'polypeptide(L)'
;TIGVMNRVEQLADRPEGFVPERSSPFKSLVPLEEIIAESLDVGQTTKTVETYYQRLIARFGSEFEVLLNTPIDEIKDVDPQIGEGVDRVRKGQLHIEPGYDGVSGKIRIFGQEERIPEGPTNGEQLSLL
;
A
#
# COMPACT_ATOMS: atom_id res chain seq x y z
N THR A 1 16.26 21.62 -3.30
CA THR A 1 15.28 22.71 -3.05
C THR A 1 14.93 22.74 -1.58
N ILE A 2 14.44 23.85 -1.05
CA ILE A 2 13.91 23.89 0.32
C ILE A 2 12.54 23.20 0.30
N GLY A 3 12.38 22.09 1.04
CA GLY A 3 11.18 21.25 1.01
C GLY A 3 9.93 21.92 1.60
N VAL A 4 8.74 21.37 1.31
CA VAL A 4 7.45 21.90 1.80
C VAL A 4 7.43 22.06 3.31
N MET A 5 7.94 21.05 4.05
CA MET A 5 7.98 21.08 5.52
C MET A 5 8.72 22.31 6.05
N ASN A 6 9.88 22.66 5.47
CA ASN A 6 10.63 23.84 5.90
C ASN A 6 9.81 25.13 5.72
N ARG A 7 9.02 25.25 4.65
CA ARG A 7 8.17 26.44 4.46
C ARG A 7 7.03 26.49 5.46
N VAL A 8 6.46 25.33 5.83
CA VAL A 8 5.46 25.22 6.89
C VAL A 8 6.05 25.67 8.22
N GLU A 9 7.24 25.17 8.59
CA GLU A 9 7.93 25.55 9.84
C GLU A 9 8.22 27.05 9.92
N GLN A 10 8.65 27.68 8.81
CA GLN A 10 8.92 29.12 8.77
C GLN A 10 7.67 30.00 8.98
N LEU A 11 6.48 29.47 8.68
CA LEU A 11 5.22 30.21 8.74
C LEU A 11 4.35 29.81 9.94
N ALA A 12 4.68 28.71 10.62
CA ALA A 12 3.90 28.20 11.73
C ALA A 12 3.90 29.18 12.92
N ASP A 13 2.71 29.47 13.43
CA ASP A 13 2.47 30.31 14.61
C ASP A 13 2.03 29.48 15.84
N ARG A 14 2.03 28.15 15.70
CA ARG A 14 1.59 27.18 16.70
C ARG A 14 2.70 26.16 16.97
N PRO A 15 2.77 25.62 18.20
CA PRO A 15 3.74 24.58 18.51
C PRO A 15 3.49 23.31 17.69
N GLU A 16 4.55 22.55 17.48
CA GLU A 16 4.48 21.23 16.84
C GLU A 16 3.46 20.33 17.56
N GLY A 17 2.66 19.60 16.78
CA GLY A 17 1.62 18.74 17.33
C GLY A 17 0.34 19.44 17.80
N PHE A 18 0.21 20.76 17.64
CA PHE A 18 -1.05 21.45 17.94
C PHE A 18 -2.20 20.96 17.04
N VAL A 19 -3.26 20.45 17.65
CA VAL A 19 -4.48 19.99 16.97
C VAL A 19 -5.66 20.88 17.39
N PRO A 20 -6.30 21.63 16.47
CA PRO A 20 -7.50 22.41 16.78
C PRO A 20 -8.66 21.54 17.26
N GLU A 21 -9.48 22.04 18.21
CA GLU A 21 -10.62 21.29 18.77
C GLU A 21 -11.64 20.77 17.73
N ARG A 22 -11.73 21.42 16.56
CA ARG A 22 -12.65 21.06 15.47
C ARG A 22 -11.93 20.53 14.23
N SER A 23 -10.73 19.95 14.38
CA SER A 23 -10.04 19.34 13.25
C SER A 23 -10.70 18.02 12.86
N SER A 24 -11.04 17.86 11.58
CA SER A 24 -11.39 16.56 11.03
C SER A 24 -10.12 15.67 10.98
N PRO A 25 -10.21 14.39 11.36
CA PRO A 25 -9.09 13.48 11.19
C PRO A 25 -8.80 13.31 9.69
N PHE A 26 -7.52 13.23 9.34
CA PHE A 26 -7.08 12.86 8.00
C PHE A 26 -6.68 11.39 7.98
N LYS A 27 -6.77 10.76 6.81
CA LYS A 27 -6.23 9.43 6.55
C LYS A 27 -5.18 9.53 5.46
N SER A 28 -3.98 9.04 5.73
CA SER A 28 -2.95 8.85 4.71
C SER A 28 -3.26 7.55 3.98
N LEU A 29 -3.52 7.63 2.68
CA LEU A 29 -3.78 6.47 1.83
C LEU A 29 -2.60 6.24 0.90
N VAL A 30 -2.40 4.97 0.57
CA VAL A 30 -1.49 4.51 -0.48
C VAL A 30 -2.34 4.06 -1.67
N PRO A 31 -2.02 4.43 -2.91
CA PRO A 31 -2.77 3.97 -4.08
C PRO A 31 -2.85 2.44 -4.12
N LEU A 32 -4.01 1.89 -4.48
CA LEU A 32 -4.23 0.44 -4.47
C LEU A 32 -3.24 -0.30 -5.38
N GLU A 33 -2.87 0.28 -6.52
CA GLU A 33 -1.86 -0.29 -7.42
C GLU A 33 -0.48 -0.42 -6.75
N GLU A 34 -0.07 0.55 -5.92
CA GLU A 34 1.19 0.49 -5.17
C GLU A 34 1.13 -0.62 -4.11
N ILE A 35 -0.02 -0.77 -3.44
CA ILE A 35 -0.23 -1.85 -2.47
C ILE A 35 -0.12 -3.21 -3.16
N ILE A 36 -0.77 -3.38 -4.32
CA ILE A 36 -0.74 -4.63 -5.07
C ILE A 36 0.70 -4.93 -5.55
N ALA A 37 1.38 -3.93 -6.11
CA ALA A 37 2.75 -4.06 -6.60
C ALA A 37 3.71 -4.49 -5.49
N GLU A 38 3.64 -3.83 -4.33
CA GLU A 38 4.48 -4.14 -3.17
C GLU A 38 4.10 -5.49 -2.54
N SER A 39 2.81 -5.85 -2.53
CA SER A 39 2.35 -7.14 -1.99
C SER A 39 2.86 -8.31 -2.82
N LEU A 40 2.82 -8.20 -4.14
CA LEU A 40 3.20 -9.27 -5.08
C LEU A 40 4.66 -9.20 -5.53
N ASP A 41 5.44 -8.23 -5.04
CA ASP A 41 6.83 -7.98 -5.45
C ASP A 41 7.02 -7.79 -6.97
N VAL A 42 6.12 -7.02 -7.58
CA VAL A 42 6.17 -6.71 -9.02
C VAL A 42 6.17 -5.21 -9.25
N GLY A 43 6.52 -4.79 -10.46
CA GLY A 43 6.43 -3.38 -10.84
C GLY A 43 4.97 -2.89 -10.88
N GLN A 44 4.74 -1.65 -10.45
CA GLN A 44 3.41 -1.00 -10.47
C GLN A 44 2.77 -0.99 -11.86
N THR A 45 3.56 -0.85 -12.93
CA THR A 45 3.07 -0.77 -14.32
C THR A 45 2.88 -2.14 -15.00
N THR A 46 2.92 -3.23 -14.23
CA THR A 46 2.76 -4.58 -14.79
C THR A 46 1.29 -4.92 -15.05
N LYS A 47 1.04 -5.77 -16.06
CA LYS A 47 -0.30 -6.32 -16.34
C LYS A 47 -0.89 -7.08 -15.16
N THR A 48 -0.04 -7.68 -14.33
CA THR A 48 -0.45 -8.37 -13.10
C THR A 48 -1.15 -7.41 -12.15
N VAL A 49 -0.54 -6.25 -11.88
CA VAL A 49 -1.13 -5.20 -11.03
C VAL A 49 -2.46 -4.71 -11.62
N GLU A 50 -2.46 -4.37 -12.91
CA GLU A 50 -3.68 -3.91 -13.60
C GLU A 50 -4.82 -4.94 -13.48
N THR A 51 -4.51 -6.22 -13.64
CA THR A 51 -5.51 -7.31 -13.55
C THR A 51 -6.11 -7.39 -12.14
N TYR A 52 -5.27 -7.37 -11.09
CA TYR A 52 -5.76 -7.40 -9.72
C TYR A 52 -6.52 -6.13 -9.33
N TYR A 53 -6.05 -4.97 -9.78
CA TYR A 53 -6.73 -3.70 -9.57
C TYR A 53 -8.14 -3.74 -10.14
N GLN A 54 -8.28 -4.10 -11.42
CA GLN A 54 -9.56 -4.22 -12.10
C GLN A 54 -10.47 -5.25 -11.41
N ARG A 55 -9.92 -6.40 -10.98
CA ARG A 55 -10.68 -7.43 -10.27
C ARG A 55 -11.23 -6.94 -8.94
N LEU A 56 -10.44 -6.21 -8.16
CA LEU A 56 -10.83 -5.67 -6.86
C LEU A 56 -11.90 -4.59 -7.01
N ILE A 57 -11.70 -3.61 -7.88
CA ILE A 57 -12.70 -2.54 -8.08
C ILE A 57 -13.98 -3.09 -8.73
N ALA A 58 -13.91 -4.10 -9.60
CA ALA A 58 -15.10 -4.72 -10.17
C ALA A 58 -15.91 -5.49 -9.11
N ARG A 59 -15.24 -6.13 -8.14
CA ARG A 59 -15.88 -6.88 -7.06
C ARG A 59 -16.45 -5.96 -5.98
N PHE A 60 -15.73 -4.90 -5.61
CA PHE A 60 -16.04 -4.06 -4.44
C PHE A 60 -16.51 -2.63 -4.80
N GLY A 61 -16.51 -2.27 -6.08
CA GLY A 61 -17.09 -1.04 -6.61
C GLY A 61 -16.08 0.08 -6.90
N SER A 62 -15.15 0.35 -5.97
CA SER A 62 -14.12 1.39 -6.20
C SER A 62 -12.87 1.15 -5.36
N GLU A 63 -11.77 1.81 -5.75
CA GLU A 63 -10.54 1.83 -4.96
C GLU A 63 -10.77 2.36 -3.54
N PHE A 64 -11.53 3.46 -3.38
CA PHE A 64 -11.83 3.99 -2.06
C PHE A 64 -12.60 3.01 -1.19
N GLU A 65 -13.52 2.23 -1.78
CA GLU A 65 -14.25 1.20 -1.04
C GLU A 65 -13.28 0.12 -0.53
N VAL A 66 -12.39 -0.36 -1.41
CA VAL A 66 -11.34 -1.33 -1.06
C VAL A 66 -10.39 -0.80 0.00
N LEU A 67 -10.01 0.47 -0.04
CA LEU A 67 -9.05 1.06 0.89
C LEU A 67 -9.67 1.46 2.23
N LEU A 68 -10.97 1.75 2.29
CA LEU A 68 -11.60 2.34 3.49
C LEU A 68 -12.59 1.43 4.20
N ASN A 69 -13.36 0.63 3.47
CA ASN A 69 -14.60 0.05 3.98
C ASN A 69 -14.68 -1.46 3.84
N THR A 70 -14.18 -2.04 2.74
CA THR A 70 -14.27 -3.48 2.47
C THR A 70 -13.62 -4.30 3.61
N PRO A 71 -14.27 -5.35 4.14
CA PRO A 71 -13.67 -6.22 5.14
C PRO A 71 -12.38 -6.88 4.63
N ILE A 72 -11.35 -6.94 5.47
CA ILE A 72 -10.03 -7.48 5.06
C ILE A 72 -10.13 -8.93 4.59
N ASP A 73 -10.95 -9.76 5.25
CA ASP A 73 -11.12 -11.16 4.89
C ASP A 73 -11.67 -11.34 3.46
N GLU A 74 -12.58 -10.47 3.02
CA GLU A 74 -13.09 -10.50 1.65
C GLU A 74 -12.02 -10.12 0.60
N ILE A 75 -11.08 -9.25 0.98
CA ILE A 75 -9.93 -8.92 0.13
C ILE A 75 -8.95 -10.10 0.10
N LYS A 76 -8.72 -10.76 1.25
CA LYS A 76 -7.88 -11.96 1.36
C LYS A 76 -8.43 -13.14 0.54
N ASP A 77 -9.75 -13.22 0.34
CA ASP A 77 -10.37 -14.19 -0.59
C ASP A 77 -9.99 -13.94 -2.07
N VAL A 78 -9.65 -12.70 -2.44
CA VAL A 78 -9.15 -12.39 -3.79
C VAL A 78 -7.67 -12.76 -3.88
N ASP A 79 -6.89 -12.29 -2.92
CA ASP A 79 -5.48 -12.61 -2.75
C ASP A 79 -5.04 -12.33 -1.29
N PRO A 80 -4.47 -13.31 -0.57
CA PRO A 80 -4.07 -13.14 0.82
C PRO A 80 -2.98 -12.08 1.05
N GLN A 81 -2.01 -11.95 0.12
CA GLN A 81 -0.92 -10.97 0.26
C GLN A 81 -1.45 -9.55 0.05
N ILE A 82 -2.30 -9.33 -0.95
CA ILE A 82 -2.93 -8.02 -1.18
C ILE A 82 -3.82 -7.63 0.00
N GLY A 83 -4.62 -8.57 0.53
CA GLY A 83 -5.47 -8.31 1.70
C GLY A 83 -4.65 -7.94 2.94
N GLU A 84 -3.52 -8.59 3.17
CA GLU A 84 -2.57 -8.21 4.22
C GLU A 84 -1.95 -6.82 3.97
N GLY A 85 -1.60 -6.51 2.72
CA GLY A 85 -1.06 -5.20 2.35
C GLY A 85 -2.04 -4.06 2.64
N VAL A 86 -3.32 -4.24 2.30
CA VAL A 86 -4.38 -3.26 2.61
C VAL A 86 -4.57 -3.11 4.12
N ASP A 87 -4.55 -4.21 4.88
CA ASP A 87 -4.69 -4.17 6.35
C ASP A 87 -3.56 -3.36 7.01
N ARG A 88 -2.32 -3.60 6.61
CA ARG A 88 -1.14 -2.85 7.10
C ARG A 88 -1.24 -1.36 6.78
N VAL A 89 -1.64 -1.01 5.55
CA VAL A 89 -1.84 0.40 5.16
C VAL A 89 -2.94 1.06 6.01
N ARG A 90 -4.08 0.40 6.21
CA ARG A 90 -5.16 0.92 7.06
C ARG A 90 -4.75 1.12 8.52
N LYS A 91 -3.83 0.29 9.01
CA LYS A 91 -3.24 0.38 10.36
C LYS A 91 -2.04 1.34 10.45
N GLY A 92 -1.59 1.92 9.34
CA GLY A 92 -0.39 2.76 9.29
C GLY A 92 0.91 1.99 9.53
N GLN A 93 0.90 0.68 9.35
CA GLN A 93 2.04 -0.23 9.56
C GLN A 93 2.89 -0.34 8.29
N LEU A 94 3.50 0.77 7.89
CA LEU A 94 4.35 0.83 6.69
C LEU A 94 5.59 1.70 6.93
N HIS A 95 6.65 1.41 6.21
CA HIS A 95 7.86 2.23 6.20
C HIS A 95 7.80 3.22 5.04
N ILE A 96 7.91 4.51 5.34
CA ILE A 96 7.89 5.58 4.34
C ILE A 96 9.27 6.21 4.28
N GLU A 97 9.93 6.08 3.13
CA GLU A 97 11.09 6.89 2.79
C GLU A 97 10.56 8.20 2.19
N PRO A 98 10.74 9.36 2.86
CA PRO A 98 10.16 10.62 2.38
C PRO A 98 10.80 11.05 1.05
N GLY A 99 9.95 11.54 0.14
CA GLY A 99 10.39 12.12 -1.12
C GLY A 99 11.10 13.46 -0.93
N TYR A 100 11.92 13.84 -1.90
CA TYR A 100 12.63 15.12 -1.92
C TYR A 100 12.80 15.61 -3.36
N ASP A 101 12.87 16.93 -3.55
CA ASP A 101 13.25 17.57 -4.81
C ASP A 101 12.58 17.03 -6.10
N GLY A 102 11.27 16.74 -6.01
CA GLY A 102 10.48 16.25 -7.15
C GLY A 102 10.48 14.73 -7.32
N VAL A 103 11.18 14.00 -6.45
CA VAL A 103 11.12 12.54 -6.36
C VAL A 103 10.08 12.14 -5.33
N SER A 104 9.13 11.28 -5.73
CA SER A 104 8.14 10.70 -4.82
C SER A 104 8.82 9.84 -3.75
N GLY A 105 8.26 9.86 -2.54
CA GLY A 105 8.71 8.95 -1.47
C GLY A 105 8.49 7.49 -1.87
N LYS A 106 9.21 6.58 -1.21
CA LYS A 106 9.03 5.14 -1.39
C LYS A 106 8.29 4.56 -0.21
N ILE A 107 7.31 3.72 -0.49
CA ILE A 107 6.54 3.02 0.51
C ILE A 107 7.01 1.56 0.50
N ARG A 108 7.24 1.01 1.69
CA ARG A 108 7.44 -0.42 1.89
C ARG A 108 6.43 -0.94 2.90
N ILE A 109 5.64 -1.92 2.47
CA ILE A 109 4.56 -2.50 3.27
C ILE A 109 5.04 -3.78 3.98
N PHE A 110 5.95 -4.51 3.34
CA PHE A 110 6.50 -5.76 3.85
C PHE A 110 8.01 -5.64 4.13
N GLY A 111 8.46 -6.24 5.23
CA GLY A 111 9.89 -6.46 5.48
C GLY A 111 10.45 -7.55 4.56
N GLN A 112 11.77 -7.56 4.34
CA GLN A 112 12.43 -8.52 3.43
C GLN A 112 12.19 -10.01 3.79
N GLU A 113 11.86 -10.32 5.06
CA GLU A 113 11.66 -11.69 5.55
C GLU A 113 10.19 -12.05 5.85
N GLU A 114 9.24 -11.13 5.68
CA GLU A 114 7.84 -11.32 6.15
C GLU A 114 6.89 -11.85 5.07
N ARG A 115 7.40 -12.18 3.88
CA ARG A 115 6.55 -12.63 2.78
C ARG A 115 6.06 -14.04 3.05
N ILE A 116 4.74 -14.22 2.97
CA ILE A 116 4.11 -15.54 3.09
C ILE A 116 4.63 -16.39 1.93
N PRO A 117 5.30 -17.53 2.18
CA PRO A 117 5.86 -18.34 1.11
C PRO A 117 4.73 -18.82 0.18
N GLU A 118 4.91 -18.58 -1.11
CA GLU A 118 4.13 -19.22 -2.17
C GLU A 118 4.15 -20.74 -1.93
N GLY A 119 2.98 -21.38 -1.94
CA GLY A 119 2.87 -22.84 -1.78
C GLY A 119 3.73 -23.59 -2.82
N PRO A 120 4.05 -24.87 -2.59
CA PRO A 120 5.06 -25.58 -3.37
C PRO A 120 4.68 -25.64 -4.87
N THR A 121 5.50 -25.00 -5.70
CA THR A 121 5.51 -25.19 -7.16
C THR A 121 6.07 -26.57 -7.48
N ASN A 122 5.25 -27.61 -7.40
CA ASN A 122 5.61 -28.95 -7.87
C ASN A 122 5.61 -28.97 -9.41
N GLY A 123 6.72 -28.53 -9.99
CA GLY A 123 7.12 -28.84 -11.35
C GLY A 123 8.10 -30.01 -11.36
N GLU A 124 7.69 -31.19 -10.88
CA GLU A 124 8.45 -32.42 -11.13
C GLU A 124 8.23 -32.88 -12.58
N GLN A 125 9.10 -32.42 -13.47
CA GLN A 125 9.24 -33.03 -14.79
C GLN A 125 9.97 -34.36 -14.63
N LEU A 126 9.22 -35.44 -14.47
CA LEU A 126 9.71 -36.81 -14.61
C LEU A 126 9.97 -37.08 -16.09
N SER A 127 11.24 -37.09 -16.51
CA SER A 127 11.66 -37.90 -17.67
C SER A 127 12.31 -39.16 -17.13
N LEU A 128 11.59 -40.28 -17.21
CA LEU A 128 12.19 -41.60 -17.09
C LEU A 128 13.16 -41.83 -18.26
N LEU A 129 14.28 -42.49 -17.92
CA LEU A 129 15.18 -43.20 -18.82
C LEU A 129 14.46 -44.26 -19.65
#